data_AF-A0A316DRZ7-F1
#
_entry.id   AF-A0A316DRZ7-F1
#
_cell.length_a   1.000
_cell.length_b   1.000
_cell.length_c   1.000
_cell.angle_alpha   90.00
_cell.angle_beta   90.00
_cell.angle_gamma   90.00
#
_symmetry.space_group_name_H-M   'P 1'
#
loop_
_entity.id
_entity.type
_entity.pdbx_description
1 polymer ?
#
loop_
_entity_poly.entity_id
_entity_poly.type
_entity_poly.pdbx_seq_one_letter_code
_entity_poly.pdbx_strand_id
1 'polypeptide(L)' 'MKFQGSIVKKTREEKGYKQCYLAYLIGISQSHLSKIESDKAVVTVPELVKIANSLDKQFSYFIN' A
#
# COMPACT_ATOMS: atom_id res chain seq x y z
N MET A 1 -13.35 -1.02 -10.97
CA MET A 1 -12.66 -0.28 -9.90
C MET A 1 -12.35 -1.22 -8.75
N LYS A 2 -11.26 -1.97 -8.88
CA LYS A 2 -10.73 -2.94 -7.95
C LYS A 2 -9.32 -2.48 -7.53
N PHE A 3 -9.10 -2.36 -6.23
CA PHE A 3 -7.79 -2.10 -5.67
C PHE A 3 -6.87 -3.33 -5.83
N GLN A 4 -5.58 -3.11 -6.07
CA GLN A 4 -4.58 -4.17 -6.25
C GLN A 4 -3.42 -4.03 -5.27
N GLY A 5 -3.45 -4.82 -4.20
CA GLY A 5 -2.40 -4.88 -3.19
C GLY A 5 -1.05 -5.37 -3.72
N SER A 6 -1.07 -6.26 -4.71
CA SER A 6 0.16 -6.73 -5.37
C SER A 6 0.94 -5.60 -6.06
N ILE A 7 0.27 -4.57 -6.57
CA ILE A 7 0.92 -3.38 -7.14
C ILE A 7 1.57 -2.54 -6.03
N VAL A 8 0.94 -2.40 -4.87
CA VAL A 8 1.55 -1.74 -3.69
C VAL A 8 2.84 -2.44 -3.30
N LYS A 9 2.83 -3.77 -3.23
CA LYS A 9 4.03 -4.57 -2.91
C LYS A 9 5.16 -4.28 -3.88
N LYS A 10 4.88 -4.37 -5.19
CA LYS A 10 5.86 -4.13 -6.24
C LYS A 10 6.46 -2.72 -6.13
N THR A 11 5.62 -1.69 -6.05
CA THR A 11 6.08 -0.30 -5.95
C THR A 11 6.85 -0.02 -4.65
N ARG A 12 6.45 -0.63 -3.53
CA ARG A 12 7.20 -0.56 -2.27
C ARG A 12 8.62 -1.14 -2.43
N GLU A 13 8.74 -2.30 -3.07
CA GLU A 13 10.01 -2.99 -3.30
C GLU A 13 10.92 -2.21 -4.26
N GLU A 14 10.37 -1.64 -5.33
CA GLU A 14 11.09 -0.75 -6.26
C GLU A 14 11.66 0.50 -5.55
N LYS A 15 10.97 1.00 -4.52
CA LYS A 15 11.44 2.12 -3.69
C LYS A 15 12.44 1.69 -2.60
N GLY A 16 12.73 0.39 -2.47
CA GLY A 16 13.63 -0.15 -1.46
C GLY A 16 13.04 -0.19 -0.04
N TYR A 17 11.73 -0.03 0.11
CA TYR A 17 11.09 0.03 1.42
C TYR A 17 10.82 -1.37 1.98
N LYS A 18 11.19 -1.58 3.25
CA LYS A 18 10.68 -2.73 4.02
C LYS A 18 9.21 -2.53 4.34
N GLN A 19 8.45 -3.62 4.49
CA GLN A 19 7.03 -3.54 4.90
C GLN A 19 6.85 -2.77 6.22
N CYS A 20 7.70 -3.04 7.23
CA CYS A 20 7.61 -2.32 8.50
C CYS A 20 7.79 -0.80 8.36
N TYR A 21 8.62 -0.36 7.41
CA TYR A 21 8.86 1.05 7.16
C TYR A 21 7.64 1.73 6.51
N LEU A 22 7.07 1.14 5.45
CA LEU A 22 5.84 1.67 4.85
C LEU A 22 4.67 1.67 5.84
N ALA A 23 4.52 0.59 6.62
CA ALA A 23 3.48 0.48 7.64
C ALA A 23 3.59 1.60 8.69
N TYR A 24 4.83 1.89 9.14
CA TYR A 24 5.12 3.02 10.01
C TYR A 24 4.72 4.36 9.37
N LEU A 25 5.10 4.62 8.12
CA LEU A 25 4.78 5.87 7.41
C LEU A 25 3.27 6.13 7.31
N ILE A 26 2.47 5.09 7.08
CA ILE A 26 1.01 5.23 6.90
C ILE A 26 0.22 5.03 8.21
N GLY A 27 0.90 4.67 9.30
CA GLY A 27 0.32 4.52 10.63
C GLY A 27 -0.51 3.24 10.82
N ILE A 28 -0.07 2.12 10.24
CA ILE A 28 -0.70 0.79 10.42
C ILE A 28 0.32 -0.25 10.89
N SER A 29 -0.16 -1.44 11.29
CA SER A 29 0.75 -2.55 11.62
C SER A 29 1.33 -3.19 10.35
N GLN A 30 2.55 -3.74 10.46
CA GLN A 30 3.17 -4.49 9.36
C GLN A 30 2.34 -5.71 8.93
N SER A 31 1.64 -6.36 9.87
CA SER A 31 0.70 -7.44 9.57
C SER A 31 -0.50 -6.95 8.74
N HIS A 32 -1.03 -5.76 9.05
CA HIS A 32 -2.09 -5.17 8.24
C HIS A 32 -1.59 -4.87 6.83
N LEU A 33 -0.41 -4.24 6.69
CA LEU A 33 0.20 -4.01 5.37
C LEU A 33 0.41 -5.30 4.58
N SER A 34 0.87 -6.38 5.23
CA SER A 34 1.05 -7.68 4.58
C SER A 34 -0.26 -8.25 4.01
N LYS A 35 -1.37 -8.10 4.75
CA LYS A 35 -2.71 -8.48 4.26
C LYS A 35 -3.16 -7.61 3.10
N ILE A 36 -2.89 -6.30 3.15
CA ILE A 36 -3.16 -5.37 2.04
C ILE A 36 -2.39 -5.83 0.79
N GLU A 37 -1.08 -6.04 0.89
CA GLU A 37 -0.21 -6.46 -0.22
C GLU A 37 -0.56 -7.83 -0.81
N SER A 38 -1.31 -8.65 -0.06
CA SER A 38 -1.77 -9.98 -0.47
C SER A 38 -3.24 -10.01 -0.90
N ASP A 39 -3.89 -8.84 -1.08
CA ASP A 39 -5.32 -8.71 -1.40
C ASP A 39 -6.27 -9.38 -0.37
N LYS A 40 -5.81 -9.55 0.86
CA LYS A 40 -6.54 -10.17 2.00
C LYS A 40 -7.13 -9.17 2.98
N ALA A 41 -7.03 -7.87 2.69
CA ALA A 41 -7.63 -6.80 3.48
C ALA A 41 -8.32 -5.80 2.56
N VAL A 42 -9.43 -5.23 3.06
CA VAL A 42 -10.08 -4.08 2.43
C VAL A 42 -9.28 -2.84 2.83
N VAL A 43 -8.94 -2.01 1.83
CA VAL A 43 -8.25 -0.74 2.03
C VAL A 43 -9.27 0.38 2.05
N THR A 44 -9.22 1.22 3.07
CA THR A 44 -10.04 2.44 3.15
C THR A 44 -9.46 3.53 2.25
N VAL A 45 -10.28 4.50 1.82
CA VAL A 45 -9.82 5.64 1.02
C VAL A 45 -8.67 6.40 1.70
N PRO A 46 -8.70 6.70 3.02
CA PRO A 46 -7.58 7.35 3.69
C PRO A 46 -6.28 6.54 3.66
N GLU A 47 -6.34 5.22 3.82
CA GLU A 47 -5.16 4.35 3.73
C GLU A 47 -4.60 4.33 2.31
N LEU A 48 -5.46 4.23 1.30
CA LEU A 48 -5.04 4.29 -0.10
C LEU A 48 -4.31 5.59 -0.42
N VAL A 49 -4.84 6.74 0.03
CA VAL A 49 -4.19 8.04 -0.17
C VAL A 49 -2.82 8.09 0.52
N LYS A 50 -2.71 7.58 1.75
CA LYS A 50 -1.43 7.52 2.47
C LYS A 50 -0.41 6.62 1.78
N ILE A 51 -0.85 5.45 1.29
CA ILE A 51 0.00 4.53 0.50
C ILE A 51 0.50 5.24 -0.75
N ALA A 52 -0.40 5.86 -1.50
CA ALA A 52 -0.07 6.54 -2.75
C ALA A 52 0.93 7.66 -2.54
N ASN A 53 0.70 8.52 -1.54
CA ASN A 53 1.62 9.61 -1.18
C ASN A 53 2.98 9.08 -0.73
N SER A 54 3.01 8.01 0.09
CA SER A 54 4.26 7.42 0.58
C SER A 54 5.09 6.76 -0.54
N LEU A 55 4.43 6.34 -1.61
CA LEU A 55 5.05 5.67 -2.77
C LEU A 55 5.22 6.59 -3.99
N ASP A 56 4.97 7.89 -3.85
CA ASP A 56 5.02 8.90 -4.92
C ASP A 56 4.20 8.52 -6.16
N LYS A 57 2.99 8.00 -5.95
CA LYS A 57 2.03 7.65 -7.02
C LYS A 57 0.70 8.37 -6.79
N GLN A 58 -0.08 8.50 -7.86
CA GLN A 58 -1.50 8.82 -7.73
C GLN A 58 -2.26 7.59 -7.20
N PHE A 59 -3.32 7.79 -6.42
CA PHE A 59 -4.10 6.67 -5.88
C PHE A 59 -4.70 5.78 -6.98
N SER A 60 -5.03 6.37 -8.14
CA SER A 60 -5.53 5.68 -9.33
C SER A 60 -4.55 4.63 -9.86
N TYR A 61 -3.25 4.77 -9.60
CA TYR A 61 -2.22 3.80 -9.99
C TYR A 61 -2.44 2.41 -9.38
N PHE A 62 -3.10 2.32 -8.22
CA PHE A 62 -3.36 1.05 -7.53
C PHE A 62 -4.76 0.50 -7.81
N ILE A 63 -5.47 1.06 -8.78
CA ILE A 63 -6.86 0.73 -9.08
C ILE A 63 -7.01 0.43 -10.56
N ASN A 64 -7.68 -0.69 -10.86
CA ASN A 64 -8.10 -1.06 -12.22
C ASN A 64 -9.62 -1.25 -12.36
#